data_AF-A0A2G6FQB6-F1
#
_entry.id   AF-A0A2G6FQB6-F1
#
_cell.length_a   1.000
_cell.length_b   1.000
_cell.length_c   1.000
_cell.angle_alpha   90.00
_cell.angle_beta   90.00
_cell.angle_gamma   90.00
#
_symmetry.space_group_name_H-M   'P 1'
#
loop_
_entity.id
_entity.type
_entity.pdbx_description
1 polymer ?
#
loop_
_entity_poly.entity_id
_entity_poly.type
_entity_poly.pdbx_seq_one_letter_code
_entity_poly.pdbx_strand_id
1 'polypeptide(L)' 'MWNDPIVKETRKQRNLYAAEHNHDIDTIFQDILEREKLSKKKIIVMPSRKIVSLDNNEECWK' A
#
# COMPACT_ATOMS: atom_id res chain seq x y z
N MET A 1 5.77 4.78 18.53
CA MET A 1 5.50 4.08 17.25
C MET A 1 6.63 4.18 16.21
N TRP A 2 7.45 5.25 16.14
CA TRP A 2 8.57 5.35 15.18
C TRP A 2 9.82 4.52 15.54
N ASN A 3 9.93 4.12 16.80
CA ASN A 3 11.06 3.33 17.31
C ASN A 3 10.87 1.81 17.22
N ASP A 4 9.72 1.36 16.72
CA ASP A 4 9.45 -0.06 16.53
C ASP A 4 10.47 -0.67 15.55
N PRO A 5 11.09 -1.81 15.88
CA PRO A 5 12.07 -2.47 15.01
C PRO A 5 11.52 -2.76 13.60
N ILE A 6 10.26 -3.19 13.48
CA ILE A 6 9.63 -3.52 12.18
C ILE A 6 9.50 -2.27 11.31
N VAL A 7 9.11 -1.15 11.93
CA VAL A 7 8.96 0.13 11.23
C VAL A 7 10.32 0.62 10.72
N LYS A 8 11.38 0.49 11.53
CA LYS A 8 12.74 0.86 11.12
C LYS A 8 13.23 0.03 9.95
N GLU A 9 13.05 -1.29 9.99
CA GLU A 9 13.42 -2.20 8.91
C GLU A 9 12.67 -1.88 7.61
N THR A 10 11.35 -1.73 7.69
CA THR A 10 10.51 -1.40 6.53
C THR A 10 10.93 -0.08 5.89
N ARG A 11 11.25 0.94 6.70
CA ARG A 11 11.74 2.22 6.17
C ARG A 11 13.12 2.11 5.55
N LYS A 12 14.03 1.35 6.15
CA LYS A 12 15.35 1.09 5.59
C LYS A 12 15.22 0.45 4.21
N GLN A 13 14.40 -0.58 4.07
CA GLN A 13 14.14 -1.24 2.78
C GLN A 13 13.52 -0.29 1.76
N ARG A 14 12.52 0.50 2.16
CA ARG A 14 11.91 1.50 1.26
C ARG A 14 12.92 2.54 0.77
N ASN A 15 13.81 3.01 1.65
CA ASN A 15 14.83 3.99 1.29
C ASN A 15 15.89 3.40 0.35
N LEU A 16 16.33 2.16 0.60
CA LEU A 16 17.28 1.47 -0.28
C LEU A 16 16.69 1.32 -1.69
N TYR A 17 15.46 0.84 -1.78
CA TYR A 17 14.77 0.69 -3.05
C TYR A 17 14.57 2.04 -3.76
N ALA A 18 14.16 3.08 -3.03
CA ALA A 18 14.05 4.42 -3.62
C ALA A 18 15.41 4.94 -4.12
N ALA A 19 16.51 4.68 -3.41
CA ALA A 19 17.85 5.07 -3.85
C ALA A 19 18.29 4.36 -5.13
N GLU A 20 17.94 3.08 -5.31
CA GLU A 20 18.18 2.34 -6.58
C GLU A 20 17.50 3.01 -7.77
N HIS A 21 16.38 3.69 -7.53
CA HIS A 21 15.60 4.44 -8.52
C HIS A 21 15.84 5.95 -8.48
N ASN A 22 16.92 6.43 -7.85
CA ASN A 22 17.23 7.86 -7.70
C ASN A 22 16.11 8.71 -7.09
N HIS A 23 15.27 8.09 -6.27
CA HIS A 23 14.05 8.70 -5.70
C HIS A 23 13.05 9.21 -6.73
N ASP A 24 13.14 8.74 -7.98
CA ASP A 24 12.19 9.10 -9.03
C ASP A 24 10.95 8.18 -8.97
N ILE A 25 9.79 8.80 -8.79
CA ILE A 25 8.52 8.10 -8.61
C ILE A 25 8.12 7.37 -9.90
N ASP A 26 8.39 7.98 -11.06
CA ASP A 26 7.98 7.42 -12.34
C ASP A 26 8.78 6.14 -12.66
N THR A 27 10.08 6.12 -12.37
CA THR A 27 10.91 4.93 -12.58
C THR A 27 10.54 3.79 -11.64
N ILE A 28 10.24 4.08 -10.37
CA ILE A 28 9.74 3.08 -9.41
C ILE A 28 8.42 2.48 -9.92
N PHE A 29 7.51 3.32 -10.41
CA PHE A 29 6.23 2.87 -10.92
C PHE A 29 6.39 1.93 -12.13
N GLN A 30 7.28 2.27 -13.07
CA GLN A 30 7.55 1.41 -14.22
C GLN A 30 8.16 0.06 -13.81
N ASP A 31 9.12 0.04 -12.88
CA ASP A 31 9.70 -1.22 -12.38
C ASP A 31 8.65 -2.12 -11.69
N ILE A 32 7.72 -1.52 -10.92
CA ILE A 32 6.60 -2.28 -10.34
C ILE A 32 5.73 -2.89 -11.44
N LEU A 33 5.36 -2.12 -12.47
CA LEU A 33 4.56 -2.64 -13.60
C LEU A 33 5.27 -3.77 -14.34
N GLU A 34 6.58 -3.69 -14.52
CA GLU A 34 7.37 -4.76 -15.14
C GLU A 34 7.39 -6.03 -14.28
N ARG A 35 7.59 -5.89 -12.96
CA ARG A 35 7.53 -7.01 -12.01
C ARG A 35 6.15 -7.66 -11.97
N GLU A 36 5.09 -6.87 -12.06
CA GLU A 36 3.72 -7.38 -12.12
C GLU A 36 3.47 -8.16 -13.41
N LYS A 37 3.94 -7.68 -14.56
CA LYS A 37 3.83 -8.40 -15.85
C LYS A 37 4.56 -9.75 -15.84
N LEU A 38 5.72 -9.82 -15.19
CA LEU A 38 6.49 -11.06 -15.04
C LEU A 38 5.87 -12.01 -14.01
N SER A 39 5.02 -11.50 -13.12
CA SER A 39 4.34 -12.29 -12.11
C SER A 39 3.35 -13.24 -12.76
N LYS A 40 3.51 -14.55 -12.53
CA LYS A 40 2.52 -15.57 -12.94
C LYS A 40 1.25 -15.56 -12.07
N LYS A 41 1.07 -14.52 -11.24
CA LYS A 41 -0.07 -14.40 -10.32
C LYS A 41 -1.28 -13.85 -11.06
N LYS A 42 -2.45 -14.39 -10.73
CA LYS A 42 -3.72 -13.90 -11.28
C LYS A 42 -4.07 -12.56 -10.63
N ILE A 43 -4.26 -11.53 -11.45
CA ILE A 43 -4.85 -10.25 -11.01
C ILE A 43 -6.35 -10.49 -10.75
N ILE A 44 -6.82 -10.14 -9.56
CA ILE A 44 -8.23 -10.29 -9.16
C ILE A 44 -8.77 -8.92 -8.82
N VAL A 45 -9.90 -8.55 -9.44
CA VAL A 45 -10.64 -7.33 -9.11
C VAL A 45 -11.65 -7.66 -8.02
N MET A 46 -11.48 -7.03 -6.85
CA MET A 46 -12.41 -7.16 -5.73
C MET A 46 -13.51 -6.09 -5.85
N PRO A 47 -14.79 -6.40 -5.62
CA PRO A 47 -15.83 -5.38 -5.56
C PRO A 47 -15.55 -4.39 -4.42
N SER A 48 -15.95 -3.12 -4.61
CA SER A 48 -15.87 -2.11 -3.57
C SER A 48 -16.63 -2.55 -2.32
N ARG A 49 -16.07 -2.31 -1.14
CA ARG A 49 -16.76 -2.57 0.12
C ARG A 49 -18.05 -1.76 0.17
N LYS A 50 -19.19 -2.43 0.36
CA LYS A 50 -20.46 -1.74 0.59
C LYS A 50 -20.36 -1.01 1.92
N ILE A 51 -20.63 0.29 1.91
CA ILE A 51 -20.87 1.05 3.14
C ILE A 51 -22.19 0.53 3.68
N VAL A 52 -22.18 -0.08 4.86
CA VAL A 52 -23.41 -0.34 5.59
C VAL A 52 -23.87 1.03 6.10
N SER A 53 -24.93 1.60 5.53
CA SER A 53 -25.56 2.76 6.14
C SER A 53 -26.04 2.32 7.51
N LEU A 54 -25.56 3.00 8.56
CA LEU A 54 -26.13 2.86 9.89
C LEU A 54 -27.46 3.62 9.88
N ASP A 55 -28.48 3.04 9.24
CA ASP A 55 -29.82 3.58 9.35
C ASP A 55 -30.41 3.15 10.70
N ASN A 56 -30.46 4.14 11.59
CA ASN A 56 -31.28 4.26 12.81
C ASN A 56 -30.83 3.49 14.05
N ASN A 57 -29.88 4.07 14.78
CA ASN A 57 -30.14 4.46 16.17
C ASN A 57 -29.22 5.63 16.55
N GLU A 58 -29.83 6.79 16.69
CA GLU A 58 -29.23 8.01 17.23
C GLU A 58 -28.78 7.76 18.67
N GLU A 59 -27.52 7.36 18.87
CA GLU A 59 -26.72 7.68 20.06
C GLU A 59 -25.30 7.18 19.84
N CYS A 60 -24.54 7.93 19.04
CA CYS A 60 -23.11 7.79 18.99
C CYS A 60 -22.52 9.15 19.34
N TRP A 61 -21.81 9.21 20.47
CA TRP A 61 -21.09 10.36 21.03
C TRP A 61 -21.89 11.37 21.86
N LYS A 62 -22.48 10.91 22.97
CA LYS A 62 -22.52 11.71 24.21
C LYS A 62 -21.53 11.14 25.22
#